data_AF-A0A363RSI9-F1
#
_entry.id   AF-A0A363RSI9-F1
#
_cell.length_a   1.000
_cell.length_b   1.000
_cell.length_c   1.000
_cell.angle_alpha   90.00
_cell.angle_beta   90.00
_cell.angle_gamma   90.00
#
_symmetry.space_group_name_H-M   'P 1'
#
loop_
_entity.id
_entity.type
_entity.pdbx_description
1 polymer ?
#
loop_
_entity_poly.entity_id
_entity_poly.type
_entity_poly.pdbx_seq_one_letter_code
_entity_poly.pdbx_strand_id
1 'polypeptide(L)'
;MRCSLPRAFAQSRCVPLSNCCKSSWRSKRPMTKAPTLRKMGRPLHPIEELGTIDRSRLRHRAAVQPRLTGDPSMAAAVERGEIGQYRGVKIELVTVDATGAQVDLSCACMFTHEVDHQPLAGGLANLDAALGGQLAQARRDGAFRAQPLETLLITPPAGAAQAAAILVIGMGHPEDWSPATSAAAVACALRVGQLRNARSIAIAPSILDTGIHSDEDVNGPMLHGFKTQLDALHQLHSLGLAPAPAIGHWVFDTGAAHYPHKLQQYQQAFASMMG
;
A
#
# COMPACT_ATOMS: atom_id res chain seq x y z
N MET A 1 13.19 1.03 71.95
CA MET A 1 11.74 1.10 71.72
C MET A 1 11.35 0.01 70.73
N ARG A 2 10.41 -0.85 71.14
CA ARG A 2 9.86 -1.98 70.36
C ARG A 2 8.74 -1.48 69.44
N CYS A 3 8.39 -2.35 68.48
CA CYS A 3 7.07 -2.56 67.83
C CYS A 3 7.13 -2.37 66.31
N SER A 4 6.52 -3.19 65.46
CA SER A 4 6.03 -4.58 65.49
C SER A 4 5.36 -4.78 64.13
N LEU A 5 5.67 -5.90 63.46
CA LEU A 5 4.87 -6.41 62.34
C LEU A 5 3.48 -6.85 62.82
N PRO A 6 2.54 -7.06 61.88
CA PRO A 6 2.03 -8.41 61.74
C PRO A 6 2.01 -8.95 60.30
N ARG A 7 2.16 -10.28 60.24
CA ARG A 7 1.97 -11.20 59.10
C ARG A 7 0.49 -11.55 58.90
N ALA A 8 0.08 -11.85 57.67
CA ALA A 8 -0.62 -13.08 57.23
C ALA A 8 -0.95 -12.94 55.71
N PHE A 9 -0.40 -13.71 54.77
CA PHE A 9 -0.67 -15.11 54.34
C PHE A 9 -2.04 -15.38 53.69
N ALA A 10 -2.04 -15.60 52.36
CA ALA A 10 -2.83 -16.58 51.60
C ALA A 10 -2.34 -16.55 50.12
N GLN A 11 -1.42 -17.42 49.67
CA GLN A 11 -1.65 -18.75 49.08
C GLN A 11 -2.78 -18.83 48.03
N SER A 12 -2.39 -18.78 46.75
CA SER A 12 -3.17 -19.35 45.63
C SER A 12 -2.24 -19.91 44.54
N ARG A 13 -1.90 -21.20 44.73
CA ARG A 13 -1.81 -22.30 43.76
C ARG A 13 -1.15 -22.04 42.40
N CYS A 14 0.06 -22.59 42.27
CA CYS A 14 0.61 -23.10 41.02
C CYS A 14 -0.29 -24.23 40.45
N VAL A 15 -0.56 -24.18 39.16
CA VAL A 15 -1.14 -25.29 38.38
C VAL A 15 -0.04 -25.84 37.46
N PRO A 16 0.17 -27.16 37.38
CA PRO A 16 1.28 -27.75 36.67
C PRO A 16 1.06 -27.83 35.15
N LEU A 17 2.17 -27.62 34.43
CA LEU A 17 2.37 -27.98 33.03
C LEU A 17 2.17 -29.49 32.82
N SER A 18 1.29 -29.86 31.90
CA SER A 18 1.42 -31.14 31.19
C SER A 18 0.67 -31.14 29.85
N ASN A 19 1.39 -31.60 28.83
CA ASN A 19 0.91 -32.36 27.67
C ASN A 19 -0.08 -31.70 26.69
N CYS A 20 0.47 -31.15 25.59
CA CYS A 20 -0.06 -31.46 24.26
C CYS A 20 1.02 -31.27 23.18
N CYS A 21 2.00 -32.16 23.15
CA CYS A 21 2.86 -32.38 22.00
C CYS A 21 2.51 -33.76 21.47
N LYS A 22 1.76 -33.81 20.35
CA LYS A 22 1.62 -34.95 19.41
C LYS A 22 0.46 -34.67 18.45
N SER A 23 0.77 -34.15 17.26
CA SER A 23 0.00 -34.50 16.07
C SER A 23 0.96 -34.59 14.88
N SER A 24 1.17 -35.84 14.50
CA SER A 24 1.98 -36.35 13.41
C SER A 24 1.74 -35.65 12.08
N TRP A 25 2.85 -35.21 11.48
CA TRP A 25 2.99 -35.13 10.03
C TRP A 25 2.77 -36.52 9.42
N ARG A 26 1.74 -36.67 8.58
CA ARG A 26 1.59 -37.83 7.69
C ARG A 26 1.22 -37.32 6.30
N SER A 27 2.26 -37.04 5.51
CA SER A 27 2.15 -36.79 4.09
C SER A 27 1.81 -38.11 3.38
N LYS A 28 0.61 -38.20 2.81
CA LYS A 28 0.29 -39.21 1.78
C LYS A 28 0.30 -38.49 0.44
N ARG A 29 1.45 -38.51 -0.25
CA ARG A 29 1.51 -38.20 -1.69
C ARG A 29 1.21 -39.49 -2.46
N PRO A 30 0.20 -39.55 -3.33
CA PRO A 30 0.12 -40.60 -4.33
C PRO A 30 1.13 -40.32 -5.46
N MET A 31 1.97 -41.32 -5.76
CA MET A 31 2.86 -41.33 -6.92
C MET A 31 2.01 -41.42 -8.20
N THR A 32 2.04 -40.38 -9.02
CA THR A 32 1.57 -40.43 -10.41
C THR A 32 2.75 -40.61 -11.35
N LYS A 33 2.57 -41.57 -12.26
CA LYS A 33 3.54 -42.11 -13.20
C LYS A 33 4.02 -41.04 -14.19
N ALA A 34 5.32 -41.02 -14.44
CA ALA A 34 5.95 -40.26 -15.52
C ALA A 34 5.53 -40.83 -16.91
N PRO A 35 5.16 -39.99 -17.89
CA PRO A 35 5.06 -40.41 -19.26
C PRO A 35 6.39 -40.26 -20.00
N THR A 36 6.70 -41.34 -20.72
CA THR A 36 7.83 -41.64 -21.59
C THR A 36 8.11 -40.56 -22.64
N LEU A 37 9.38 -40.15 -22.74
CA LEU A 37 9.97 -39.38 -23.84
C LEU A 37 9.85 -40.16 -25.16
N ARG A 38 9.05 -39.65 -26.11
CA ARG A 38 9.10 -40.06 -27.51
C ARG A 38 9.86 -39.00 -28.31
N LYS A 39 11.06 -39.39 -28.77
CA LYS A 39 11.81 -38.75 -29.84
C LYS A 39 10.98 -38.76 -31.13
N MET A 40 10.74 -37.60 -31.73
CA MET A 40 10.56 -37.48 -33.18
C MET A 40 11.27 -36.22 -33.65
N GLY A 41 12.43 -36.42 -34.28
CA GLY A 41 13.04 -35.42 -35.14
C GLY A 41 12.44 -35.52 -36.54
N ARG A 42 12.42 -34.39 -37.25
CA ARG A 42 12.49 -34.26 -38.72
C ARG A 42 12.67 -32.78 -39.09
N PRO A 43 13.18 -32.46 -40.29
CA PRO A 43 14.36 -31.62 -40.46
C PRO A 43 14.04 -30.20 -40.95
N LEU A 44 15.00 -29.32 -40.74
CA LEU A 44 15.10 -28.00 -41.36
C LEU A 44 15.31 -28.14 -42.88
N HIS A 45 14.51 -27.40 -43.66
CA HIS A 45 14.73 -27.15 -45.08
C HIS A 45 14.82 -25.64 -45.33
N PRO A 46 15.46 -25.23 -46.44
CA PRO A 46 16.45 -24.16 -46.45
C PRO A 46 15.91 -22.78 -46.80
N ILE A 47 16.74 -21.79 -46.46
CA ILE A 47 16.63 -20.37 -46.83
C ILE A 47 17.20 -20.22 -48.25
N GLU A 48 16.39 -19.75 -49.20
CA GLU A 48 16.79 -19.09 -50.45
C GLU A 48 15.95 -17.79 -50.53
N GLU A 49 16.54 -16.60 -50.37
CA GLU A 49 17.29 -15.77 -51.32
C GLU A 49 16.44 -14.92 -52.28
N LEU A 50 16.80 -13.63 -52.29
CA LEU A 50 16.70 -12.63 -53.36
C LEU A 50 15.42 -11.79 -53.51
N GLY A 51 15.59 -10.51 -53.17
CA GLY A 51 14.75 -9.39 -53.57
C GLY A 51 15.50 -8.08 -53.39
N THR A 52 16.36 -7.74 -54.33
CA THR A 52 17.15 -6.49 -54.39
C THR A 52 16.20 -5.29 -54.49
N ILE A 53 16.12 -4.46 -53.45
CA ILE A 53 15.33 -3.22 -53.47
C ILE A 53 16.16 -2.09 -54.08
N ASP A 54 15.71 -1.61 -55.24
CA ASP A 54 16.18 -0.42 -55.95
C ASP A 54 15.95 0.84 -55.10
N ARG A 55 17.05 1.51 -54.71
CA ARG A 55 17.06 2.71 -53.85
C ARG A 55 17.05 4.03 -54.63
N SER A 56 16.60 4.05 -55.89
CA SER A 56 16.77 5.25 -56.75
C SER A 56 15.50 6.05 -57.06
N ARG A 57 14.37 5.84 -56.38
CA ARG A 57 13.16 6.68 -56.57
C ARG A 57 12.37 6.87 -55.28
N LEU A 58 12.51 8.04 -54.64
CA LEU A 58 11.48 8.80 -53.90
C LEU A 58 12.16 9.96 -53.14
N ARG A 59 12.62 10.97 -53.88
CA ARG A 59 12.83 12.32 -53.35
C ARG A 59 11.62 13.16 -53.75
N HIS A 60 11.24 14.08 -52.86
CA HIS A 60 10.14 15.06 -52.92
C HIS A 60 8.77 14.59 -52.45
N ARG A 61 8.61 14.51 -51.12
CA ARG A 61 7.36 14.94 -50.48
C ARG A 61 7.72 15.95 -49.39
N ALA A 62 7.24 17.18 -49.57
CA ALA A 62 7.42 18.28 -48.64
C ALA A 62 6.90 17.88 -47.25
N ALA A 63 7.72 18.13 -46.22
CA ALA A 63 7.35 17.93 -44.82
C ALA A 63 6.24 18.93 -44.46
N VAL A 64 4.99 18.47 -44.50
CA VAL A 64 3.90 19.11 -43.76
C VAL A 64 4.15 18.79 -42.30
N GLN A 65 4.65 19.77 -41.54
CA GLN A 65 4.72 19.67 -40.08
C GLN A 65 3.28 19.57 -39.55
N PRO A 66 2.91 18.51 -38.81
CA PRO A 66 1.67 18.55 -38.06
C PRO A 66 1.83 19.60 -36.97
N ARG A 67 0.92 20.59 -36.93
CA ARG A 67 0.78 21.50 -35.80
C ARG A 67 0.52 20.66 -34.56
N LEU A 68 1.48 20.63 -33.65
CA LEU A 68 1.28 20.19 -32.28
C LEU A 68 0.42 21.25 -31.58
N THR A 69 -0.88 21.23 -31.84
CA THR A 69 -1.88 21.79 -30.91
C THR A 69 -2.33 20.64 -30.02
N GLY A 70 -1.43 20.21 -29.15
CA GLY A 70 -1.79 19.51 -27.93
C GLY A 70 -1.43 20.46 -26.80
N ASP A 71 -2.43 21.02 -26.13
CA ASP A 71 -2.22 21.70 -24.86
C ASP A 71 -1.37 20.79 -23.96
N PRO A 72 -0.35 21.32 -23.26
CA PRO A 72 0.26 20.57 -22.18
C PRO A 72 -0.86 20.27 -21.20
N SER A 73 -1.18 18.99 -21.04
CA SER A 73 -2.02 18.46 -19.98
C SER A 73 -1.73 19.26 -18.71
N MET A 74 -2.72 20.04 -18.26
CA MET A 74 -2.71 20.68 -16.96
C MET A 74 -2.60 19.57 -15.93
N ALA A 75 -1.37 19.22 -15.54
CA ALA A 75 -1.14 18.54 -14.28
C ALA A 75 -1.82 19.43 -13.23
N ALA A 76 -2.91 18.93 -12.64
CA ALA A 76 -3.63 19.67 -11.62
C ALA A 76 -2.62 20.14 -10.55
N ALA A 77 -2.68 21.41 -10.18
CA ALA A 77 -1.76 21.95 -9.18
C ALA A 77 -1.88 21.14 -7.89
N VAL A 78 -0.75 20.77 -7.29
CA VAL A 78 -0.74 20.04 -6.01
C VAL A 78 -1.23 20.97 -4.91
N GLU A 79 -2.42 20.71 -4.37
CA GLU A 79 -2.96 21.36 -3.19
C GLU A 79 -2.44 20.68 -1.91
N ARG A 80 -2.15 21.49 -0.88
CA ARG A 80 -1.63 21.03 0.41
C ARG A 80 -2.29 21.79 1.55
N GLY A 81 -2.58 21.09 2.64
CA GLY A 81 -3.34 21.63 3.75
C GLY A 81 -2.95 20.95 5.04
N GLU A 82 -2.73 21.76 6.07
CA GLU A 82 -2.40 21.26 7.39
C GLU A 82 -3.65 20.72 8.09
N ILE A 83 -3.55 19.49 8.60
CA ILE A 83 -4.57 18.88 9.47
C ILE A 83 -4.25 19.22 10.93
N GLY A 84 -2.98 19.12 11.32
CA GLY A 84 -2.48 19.48 12.65
C GLY A 84 -1.14 18.82 12.98
N GLN A 85 -0.74 18.89 14.25
CA GLN A 85 0.46 18.23 14.76
C GLN A 85 0.14 17.38 15.99
N TYR A 86 0.56 16.12 15.98
CA TYR A 86 0.35 15.21 17.10
C TYR A 86 1.64 14.48 17.46
N ARG A 87 2.06 14.58 18.73
CA ARG A 87 3.28 13.94 19.27
C ARG A 87 4.55 14.19 18.44
N GLY A 88 4.69 15.39 17.90
CA GLY A 88 5.83 15.78 17.06
C GLY A 88 5.68 15.42 15.58
N VAL A 89 4.61 14.73 15.18
CA VAL A 89 4.32 14.41 13.77
C VAL A 89 3.45 15.50 13.16
N LYS A 90 3.93 16.14 12.08
CA LYS A 90 3.12 17.03 11.24
C LYS A 90 2.20 16.19 10.36
N ILE A 91 0.91 16.51 10.34
CA ILE A 91 -0.12 15.79 9.58
C ILE A 91 -0.72 16.71 8.52
N GLU A 92 -0.72 16.27 7.26
CA GLU A 92 -1.22 17.04 6.12
C GLU A 92 -2.16 16.22 5.23
N LEU A 93 -3.04 16.93 4.52
CA LEU A 93 -3.77 16.42 3.35
C LEU A 93 -3.11 16.99 2.09
N VAL A 94 -2.83 16.15 1.11
CA VAL A 94 -2.14 16.56 -0.13
C VAL A 94 -2.82 15.93 -1.35
N THR A 95 -3.01 16.69 -2.43
CA THR A 95 -3.55 16.14 -3.68
C THR A 95 -2.47 15.48 -4.53
N VAL A 96 -1.99 14.32 -4.09
CA VAL A 96 -1.04 13.46 -4.79
C VAL A 96 -1.54 12.01 -4.75
N ASP A 97 -0.90 11.15 -5.53
CA ASP A 97 -1.04 9.70 -5.40
C ASP A 97 0.29 9.06 -4.96
N ALA A 98 0.30 7.74 -4.87
CA ALA A 98 1.45 6.97 -4.41
C ALA A 98 2.72 7.17 -5.28
N THR A 99 2.58 7.55 -6.55
CA THR A 99 3.71 7.82 -7.46
C THR A 99 4.30 9.22 -7.26
N GLY A 100 3.43 10.20 -6.95
CA GLY A 100 3.80 11.61 -6.80
C GLY A 100 4.27 12.01 -5.40
N ALA A 101 3.99 11.20 -4.38
CA ALA A 101 4.31 11.53 -2.99
C ALA A 101 5.85 11.58 -2.74
N GLN A 102 6.33 12.74 -2.28
CA GLN A 102 7.73 12.98 -1.91
C GLN A 102 7.96 12.62 -0.43
N VAL A 103 8.05 11.34 -0.14
CA VAL A 103 8.18 10.80 1.23
C VAL A 103 9.15 9.62 1.27
N ASP A 104 9.62 9.24 2.46
CA ASP A 104 10.48 8.07 2.64
C ASP A 104 9.73 6.76 2.33
N LEU A 105 8.43 6.70 2.67
CA LEU A 105 7.54 5.56 2.40
C LEU A 105 6.18 6.04 1.88
N SER A 106 5.86 5.70 0.64
CA SER A 106 4.54 5.94 0.04
C SER A 106 3.69 4.68 0.14
N CYS A 107 2.42 4.79 0.51
CA CYS A 107 1.54 3.65 0.73
C CYS A 107 0.32 3.72 -0.19
N ALA A 108 0.05 2.64 -0.91
CA ALA A 108 -1.19 2.43 -1.65
C ALA A 108 -1.99 1.31 -1.00
N CYS A 109 -3.31 1.36 -1.10
CA CYS A 109 -4.16 0.25 -0.68
C CYS A 109 -4.77 -0.45 -1.91
N MET A 110 -4.96 -1.77 -1.83
CA MET A 110 -5.47 -2.58 -2.93
C MET A 110 -6.51 -3.57 -2.38
N PHE A 111 -7.64 -3.71 -3.07
CA PHE A 111 -8.61 -4.78 -2.78
C PHE A 111 -8.26 -6.06 -3.56
N THR A 112 -8.89 -7.18 -3.20
CA THR A 112 -8.78 -8.45 -3.94
C THR A 112 -9.30 -8.35 -5.38
N HIS A 113 -10.21 -7.41 -5.61
CA HIS A 113 -10.77 -7.01 -6.89
C HIS A 113 -11.37 -5.61 -6.74
N GLU A 114 -11.59 -4.91 -7.85
CA GLU A 114 -12.32 -3.64 -7.83
C GLU A 114 -13.84 -3.91 -7.80
N VAL A 115 -14.63 -2.92 -7.36
CA VAL A 115 -16.10 -3.00 -7.39
C VAL A 115 -16.57 -3.33 -8.81
N ASP A 116 -17.56 -4.20 -8.90
CA ASP A 116 -18.10 -4.74 -10.16
C ASP A 116 -17.03 -5.35 -11.10
N HIS A 117 -15.89 -5.77 -10.54
CA HIS A 117 -14.74 -6.31 -11.28
C HIS A 117 -14.20 -5.38 -12.38
N GLN A 118 -14.33 -4.07 -12.17
CA GLN A 118 -13.75 -3.07 -13.08
C GLN A 118 -12.22 -3.13 -13.10
N PRO A 119 -11.57 -2.56 -14.14
CA PRO A 119 -10.14 -2.31 -14.11
C PRO A 119 -9.72 -1.42 -12.92
N LEU A 120 -8.44 -1.47 -12.54
CA LEU A 120 -7.86 -0.53 -11.59
C LEU A 120 -8.16 0.90 -12.05
N ALA A 121 -8.47 1.77 -11.09
CA ALA A 121 -8.71 3.20 -11.33
C ALA A 121 -7.90 4.09 -10.37
N GLY A 122 -7.91 5.39 -10.67
CA GLY A 122 -7.29 6.44 -9.86
C GLY A 122 -5.82 6.23 -9.54
N GLY A 123 -5.41 6.54 -8.31
CA GLY A 123 -4.00 6.50 -7.90
C GLY A 123 -3.40 5.09 -7.96
N LEU A 124 -4.20 4.05 -7.75
CA LEU A 124 -3.75 2.67 -7.86
C LEU A 124 -3.47 2.26 -9.32
N ALA A 125 -4.29 2.74 -10.27
CA ALA A 125 -4.02 2.54 -11.69
C ALA A 125 -2.75 3.27 -12.15
N ASN A 126 -2.54 4.51 -11.67
CA ASN A 126 -1.31 5.26 -11.95
C ASN A 126 -0.08 4.51 -11.43
N LEU A 127 -0.17 3.97 -10.22
CA LEU A 127 0.90 3.17 -9.63
C LEU A 127 1.16 1.89 -10.43
N ASP A 128 0.13 1.13 -10.79
CA ASP A 128 0.30 -0.10 -11.58
C ASP A 128 0.91 0.21 -12.96
N ALA A 129 0.46 1.28 -13.62
CA ALA A 129 1.03 1.74 -14.89
C ALA A 129 2.52 2.12 -14.74
N ALA A 130 2.89 2.85 -13.69
CA ALA A 130 4.28 3.21 -13.40
C ALA A 130 5.16 1.99 -13.11
N LEU A 131 4.57 0.90 -12.62
CA LEU A 131 5.23 -0.39 -12.38
C LEU A 131 5.14 -1.34 -13.59
N GLY A 132 4.56 -0.91 -14.71
CA GLY A 132 4.44 -1.70 -15.93
C GLY A 132 3.40 -2.84 -15.84
N GLY A 133 2.34 -2.66 -15.06
CA GLY A 133 1.25 -3.64 -14.90
C GLY A 133 1.55 -4.76 -13.88
N GLN A 134 2.65 -4.64 -13.14
CA GLN A 134 3.14 -5.69 -12.26
C GLN A 134 2.30 -5.88 -10.99
N LEU A 135 1.60 -4.86 -10.48
CA LEU A 135 0.71 -5.04 -9.32
C LEU A 135 -0.50 -5.87 -9.72
N ALA A 136 -1.14 -5.52 -10.83
CA ALA A 136 -2.27 -6.27 -11.35
C ALA A 136 -1.84 -7.71 -11.71
N GLN A 137 -0.64 -7.89 -12.26
CA GLN A 137 -0.09 -9.22 -12.53
C GLN A 137 0.16 -10.01 -11.24
N ALA A 138 0.78 -9.41 -10.22
CA ALA A 138 1.02 -10.06 -8.93
C ALA A 138 -0.29 -10.51 -8.25
N ARG A 139 -1.37 -9.72 -8.39
CA ARG A 139 -2.72 -10.08 -7.93
C ARG A 139 -3.29 -11.27 -8.70
N ARG A 140 -3.23 -11.24 -10.04
CA ARG A 140 -3.71 -12.35 -10.89
C ARG A 140 -2.96 -13.66 -10.63
N ASP A 141 -1.65 -13.58 -10.44
CA ASP A 141 -0.80 -14.77 -10.21
C ASP A 141 -0.87 -15.26 -8.76
N GLY A 142 -1.51 -14.50 -7.87
CA GLY A 142 -1.65 -14.82 -6.45
C GLY A 142 -0.36 -14.64 -5.64
N ALA A 143 0.63 -13.93 -6.17
CA ALA A 143 1.86 -13.55 -5.47
C ALA A 143 1.63 -12.44 -4.43
N PHE A 144 0.62 -11.60 -4.65
CA PHE A 144 0.07 -10.67 -3.68
C PHE A 144 -1.43 -10.63 -3.86
N ARG A 145 -2.21 -11.22 -2.95
CA ARG A 145 -3.64 -11.43 -3.15
C ARG A 145 -4.50 -10.25 -2.69
N ALA A 146 -3.88 -9.24 -2.09
CA ALA A 146 -4.55 -8.12 -1.45
C ALA A 146 -5.52 -8.55 -0.34
N GLN A 147 -5.21 -9.65 0.35
CA GLN A 147 -5.96 -10.10 1.52
C GLN A 147 -5.85 -9.05 2.66
N PRO A 148 -6.78 -9.03 3.63
CA PRO A 148 -6.77 -8.03 4.69
C PRO A 148 -5.39 -7.92 5.38
N LEU A 149 -4.79 -6.73 5.30
CA LEU A 149 -3.49 -6.38 5.85
C LEU A 149 -2.29 -7.18 5.32
N GLU A 150 -2.46 -7.89 4.20
CA GLU A 150 -1.33 -8.41 3.42
C GLU A 150 -0.46 -7.23 2.97
N THR A 151 0.86 -7.37 3.01
CA THR A 151 1.77 -6.27 2.64
C THR A 151 2.74 -6.70 1.56
N LEU A 152 2.92 -5.83 0.56
CA LEU A 152 3.95 -5.94 -0.46
C LEU A 152 4.79 -4.67 -0.43
N LEU A 153 6.08 -4.81 -0.10
CA LEU A 153 7.03 -3.71 -0.12
C LEU A 153 7.81 -3.73 -1.44
N ILE A 154 7.80 -2.59 -2.13
CA ILE A 154 8.37 -2.42 -3.46
C ILE A 154 9.46 -1.38 -3.41
N THR A 155 10.61 -1.71 -4.01
CA THR A 155 11.60 -0.72 -4.44
C THR A 155 11.22 -0.31 -5.86
N PRO A 156 10.69 0.90 -6.08
CA PRO A 156 10.24 1.29 -7.40
C PRO A 156 11.43 1.38 -8.37
N PRO A 157 11.25 1.01 -9.66
CA PRO A 157 12.21 1.35 -10.70
C PRO A 157 12.48 2.85 -10.73
N ALA A 158 13.67 3.24 -11.18
CA ALA A 158 14.04 4.65 -11.28
C ALA A 158 13.00 5.42 -12.11
N GLY A 159 12.45 6.50 -11.54
CA GLY A 159 11.44 7.34 -12.18
C GLY A 159 9.99 6.84 -12.07
N ALA A 160 9.74 5.64 -11.52
CA ALA A 160 8.38 5.13 -11.36
C ALA A 160 7.62 5.79 -10.19
N ALA A 161 8.33 6.23 -9.15
CA ALA A 161 7.76 7.01 -8.05
C ALA A 161 8.81 7.92 -7.43
N GLN A 162 8.36 8.97 -6.75
CA GLN A 162 9.23 9.91 -6.04
C GLN A 162 9.68 9.37 -4.67
N ALA A 163 8.91 8.46 -4.07
CA ALA A 163 9.27 7.80 -2.82
C ALA A 163 10.33 6.70 -3.04
N ALA A 164 11.23 6.54 -2.07
CA ALA A 164 12.27 5.51 -2.12
C ALA A 164 11.73 4.08 -1.93
N ALA A 165 10.54 3.95 -1.34
CA ALA A 165 9.85 2.69 -1.18
C ALA A 165 8.33 2.90 -1.27
N ILE A 166 7.65 1.88 -1.80
CA ILE A 166 6.20 1.83 -1.88
C ILE A 166 5.69 0.62 -1.09
N LEU A 167 4.73 0.83 -0.20
CA LEU A 167 4.02 -0.23 0.49
C LEU A 167 2.64 -0.38 -0.13
N VAL A 168 2.31 -1.57 -0.64
CA VAL A 168 0.94 -1.93 -1.00
C VAL A 168 0.31 -2.71 0.15
N ILE A 169 -0.83 -2.24 0.63
CA ILE A 169 -1.58 -2.84 1.74
C ILE A 169 -2.88 -3.45 1.19
N GLY A 170 -3.08 -4.74 1.45
CA GLY A 170 -4.30 -5.44 1.09
C GLY A 170 -5.47 -5.03 1.97
N MET A 171 -6.60 -4.75 1.34
CA MET A 171 -7.83 -4.29 1.99
C MET A 171 -8.89 -5.39 2.10
N GLY A 172 -8.63 -6.58 1.53
CA GLY A 172 -9.61 -7.65 1.44
C GLY A 172 -10.60 -7.44 0.30
N HIS A 173 -11.81 -7.99 0.45
CA HIS A 173 -12.87 -7.79 -0.52
C HIS A 173 -13.48 -6.38 -0.36
N PRO A 174 -13.77 -5.67 -1.46
CA PRO A 174 -14.40 -4.36 -1.40
C PRO A 174 -15.80 -4.40 -0.78
N GLU A 175 -16.51 -5.54 -0.87
CA GLU A 175 -17.84 -5.74 -0.29
C GLU A 175 -17.82 -5.81 1.24
N ASP A 176 -16.68 -6.20 1.82
CA ASP A 176 -16.48 -6.28 3.27
C ASP A 176 -15.90 -4.97 3.84
N TRP A 177 -15.71 -3.96 2.99
CA TRP A 177 -15.07 -2.72 3.40
C TRP A 177 -15.90 -1.98 4.46
N SER A 178 -15.18 -1.35 5.37
CA SER A 178 -15.71 -0.43 6.39
C SER A 178 -14.64 0.60 6.74
N PRO A 179 -14.99 1.73 7.38
CA PRO A 179 -14.01 2.70 7.87
C PRO A 179 -12.93 2.09 8.77
N ALA A 180 -13.25 1.02 9.50
CA ALA A 180 -12.28 0.27 10.31
C ALA A 180 -11.18 -0.40 9.47
N THR A 181 -11.48 -0.78 8.23
CA THR A 181 -10.52 -1.34 7.27
C THR A 181 -9.44 -0.30 6.94
N SER A 182 -9.84 0.94 6.67
CA SER A 182 -8.91 2.04 6.38
C SER A 182 -8.11 2.46 7.61
N ALA A 183 -8.74 2.47 8.79
CA ALA A 183 -8.03 2.69 10.05
C ALA A 183 -6.94 1.62 10.27
N ALA A 184 -7.23 0.35 9.96
CA ALA A 184 -6.26 -0.73 10.06
C ALA A 184 -5.12 -0.61 9.04
N ALA A 185 -5.42 -0.15 7.82
CA ALA A 185 -4.39 0.14 6.80
C ALA A 185 -3.45 1.28 7.25
N VAL A 186 -3.99 2.36 7.82
CA VAL A 186 -3.21 3.45 8.42
C VAL A 186 -2.29 2.93 9.53
N ALA A 187 -2.83 2.10 10.45
CA ALA A 187 -2.02 1.49 11.50
C ALA A 187 -0.94 0.55 10.92
N CYS A 188 -1.23 -0.16 9.84
CA CYS A 188 -0.25 -0.99 9.13
C CYS A 188 0.89 -0.15 8.54
N ALA A 189 0.58 0.95 7.85
CA ALA A 189 1.57 1.87 7.30
C ALA A 189 2.50 2.44 8.38
N LEU A 190 1.96 2.86 9.53
CA LEU A 190 2.77 3.33 10.66
C LEU A 190 3.71 2.23 11.20
N ARG A 191 3.23 0.99 11.35
CA ARG A 191 4.07 -0.13 11.82
C ARG A 191 5.21 -0.43 10.85
N VAL A 192 4.91 -0.51 9.55
CA VAL A 192 5.94 -0.76 8.53
C VAL A 192 6.90 0.42 8.43
N GLY A 193 6.40 1.65 8.49
CA GLY A 193 7.20 2.86 8.54
C GLY A 193 8.19 2.85 9.70
N GLN A 194 7.74 2.46 10.90
CA GLN A 194 8.61 2.32 12.07
C GLN A 194 9.70 1.27 11.85
N LEU A 195 9.34 0.08 11.33
CA LEU A 195 10.31 -0.98 11.04
C LEU A 195 11.34 -0.56 9.98
N ARG A 196 10.96 0.36 9.09
CA ARG A 196 11.84 0.93 8.05
C ARG A 196 12.57 2.19 8.50
N ASN A 197 12.33 2.67 9.72
CA ASN A 197 12.84 3.94 10.22
C ASN A 197 12.52 5.13 9.28
N ALA A 198 11.32 5.10 8.67
CA ALA A 198 10.85 6.17 7.79
C ALA A 198 10.55 7.44 8.60
N ARG A 199 10.96 8.59 8.09
CA ARG A 199 10.71 9.91 8.73
C ARG A 199 9.48 10.60 8.16
N SER A 200 9.15 10.32 6.90
CA SER A 200 7.95 10.80 6.22
C SER A 200 7.18 9.66 5.58
N ILE A 201 5.86 9.65 5.74
CA ILE A 201 4.98 8.60 5.21
C ILE A 201 3.78 9.25 4.54
N ALA A 202 3.41 8.78 3.35
CA ALA A 202 2.15 9.09 2.69
C ALA A 202 1.29 7.83 2.59
N ILE A 203 -0.02 7.96 2.73
CA ILE A 203 -0.95 6.87 2.47
C ILE A 203 -2.16 7.34 1.67
N ALA A 204 -2.52 6.52 0.68
CA ALA A 204 -3.72 6.65 -0.11
C ALA A 204 -4.89 5.86 0.49
N PRO A 205 -5.96 6.53 0.92
CA PRO A 205 -7.21 5.86 1.27
C PRO A 205 -7.93 5.45 -0.02
N SER A 206 -7.75 4.20 -0.47
CA SER A 206 -8.23 3.69 -1.77
C SER A 206 -9.75 3.63 -1.98
N ILE A 207 -10.56 4.20 -1.10
CA ILE A 207 -12.03 4.17 -1.23
C ILE A 207 -12.50 5.08 -2.36
N LEU A 208 -11.82 6.21 -2.58
CA LEU A 208 -12.25 7.22 -3.55
C LEU A 208 -12.12 6.77 -5.00
N ASP A 209 -11.22 5.83 -5.26
CA ASP A 209 -10.89 5.37 -6.62
C ASP A 209 -11.60 4.06 -7.00
N THR A 210 -12.29 3.41 -6.05
CA THR A 210 -12.80 2.04 -6.21
C THR A 210 -14.28 1.96 -6.53
N GLY A 211 -14.98 3.09 -6.63
CA GLY A 211 -16.44 3.13 -6.87
C GLY A 211 -17.27 2.81 -5.62
N ILE A 212 -16.64 2.62 -4.46
CA ILE A 212 -17.32 2.49 -3.18
C ILE A 212 -17.88 3.86 -2.79
N HIS A 213 -19.20 3.98 -2.81
CA HIS A 213 -19.90 5.15 -2.28
C HIS A 213 -20.31 4.84 -0.83
N SER A 214 -19.83 5.66 0.10
CA SER A 214 -20.22 5.57 1.51
C SER A 214 -20.59 6.94 2.02
N ASP A 215 -21.73 7.02 2.72
CA ASP A 215 -22.13 8.20 3.50
C ASP A 215 -21.44 8.23 4.88
N GLU A 216 -20.65 7.21 5.22
CA GLU A 216 -19.96 7.11 6.51
C GLU A 216 -18.70 7.98 6.56
N ASP A 217 -18.40 8.53 7.74
CA ASP A 217 -17.13 9.22 7.98
C ASP A 217 -15.96 8.23 7.97
N VAL A 218 -15.08 8.38 6.98
CA VAL A 218 -13.84 7.61 6.87
C VAL A 218 -12.66 8.34 7.52
N ASN A 219 -12.69 9.67 7.51
CA ASN A 219 -11.55 10.50 7.93
C ASN A 219 -11.30 10.37 9.43
N GLY A 220 -12.36 10.40 10.24
CA GLY A 220 -12.28 10.20 11.69
C GLY A 220 -11.66 8.86 12.07
N PRO A 221 -12.19 7.72 11.60
CA PRO A 221 -11.61 6.40 11.86
C PRO A 221 -10.14 6.27 11.41
N MET A 222 -9.75 6.85 10.28
CA MET A 222 -8.35 6.85 9.85
C MET A 222 -7.44 7.65 10.79
N LEU A 223 -7.85 8.84 11.21
CA LEU A 223 -7.12 9.63 12.21
C LEU A 223 -7.06 8.91 13.56
N HIS A 224 -8.12 8.23 13.96
CA HIS A 224 -8.14 7.40 15.16
C HIS A 224 -7.14 6.23 15.06
N GLY A 225 -7.09 5.55 13.92
CA GLY A 225 -6.11 4.49 13.63
C GLY A 225 -4.67 5.01 13.69
N PHE A 226 -4.42 6.18 13.10
CA PHE A 226 -3.13 6.88 13.19
C PHE A 226 -2.74 7.16 14.64
N LYS A 227 -3.64 7.82 15.39
CA LYS A 227 -3.42 8.21 16.79
C LYS A 227 -3.10 7.00 17.65
N THR A 228 -3.96 5.98 17.59
CA THR A 228 -3.86 4.76 18.41
C THR A 228 -2.54 4.03 18.15
N GLN A 229 -2.14 3.91 16.88
CA GLN A 229 -0.91 3.23 16.54
C GLN A 229 0.32 4.04 16.93
N LEU A 230 0.32 5.36 16.76
CA LEU A 230 1.43 6.22 17.19
C LEU A 230 1.59 6.23 18.71
N ASP A 231 0.49 6.30 19.46
CA ASP A 231 0.46 6.14 20.92
C ASP A 231 1.11 4.81 21.34
N ALA A 232 0.72 3.72 20.69
CA ALA A 232 1.28 2.40 20.97
C ALA A 232 2.80 2.34 20.68
N LEU A 233 3.28 2.96 19.59
CA LEU A 233 4.72 3.03 19.31
C LEU A 233 5.48 3.81 20.38
N HIS A 234 4.94 4.93 20.87
CA HIS A 234 5.54 5.70 21.97
C HIS A 234 5.54 4.93 23.28
N GLN A 235 4.47 4.17 23.56
CA GLN A 235 4.39 3.32 24.74
C GLN A 235 5.39 2.17 24.68
N LEU A 236 5.55 1.52 23.52
CA LEU A 236 6.57 0.48 23.35
C LEU A 236 7.99 1.06 23.54
N HIS A 237 8.23 2.28 23.09
CA HIS A 237 9.49 2.98 23.35
C HIS A 237 9.71 3.28 24.84
N SER A 238 8.70 3.78 25.56
CA SER A 238 8.84 4.09 26.99
C SER A 238 9.05 2.85 27.86
N LEU A 239 8.60 1.68 27.39
CA LEU A 239 8.87 0.37 27.99
C LEU A 239 10.26 -0.20 27.63
N GLY A 240 11.02 0.46 26.76
CA GLY A 240 12.32 -0.03 26.27
C GLY A 240 12.23 -1.20 25.30
N LEU A 241 11.04 -1.45 24.73
CA LEU A 241 10.77 -2.57 23.83
C LEU A 241 10.98 -2.22 22.35
N ALA A 242 11.02 -0.94 22.02
CA ALA A 242 11.21 -0.44 20.66
C ALA A 242 12.04 0.86 20.65
N PRO A 243 12.71 1.18 19.53
CA PRO A 243 13.28 2.51 19.34
C PRO A 243 12.18 3.57 19.32
N ALA A 244 12.54 4.82 19.64
CA ALA A 244 11.65 5.95 19.50
C ALA A 244 11.20 6.08 18.03
N PRO A 245 9.94 6.44 17.75
CA PRO A 245 9.52 6.68 16.38
C PRO A 245 10.26 7.84 15.72
N ALA A 246 10.81 7.57 14.54
CA ALA A 246 11.50 8.57 13.72
C ALA A 246 10.53 9.36 12.82
N ILE A 247 9.27 8.93 12.77
CA ILE A 247 8.21 9.52 11.95
C ILE A 247 7.97 10.95 12.44
N GLY A 248 8.21 11.93 11.59
CA GLY A 248 7.99 13.36 11.86
C GLY A 248 6.98 14.01 10.90
N HIS A 249 6.64 13.32 9.80
CA HIS A 249 5.72 13.82 8.78
C HIS A 249 4.80 12.72 8.28
N TRP A 250 3.51 13.01 8.28
CA TRP A 250 2.45 12.12 7.81
C TRP A 250 1.56 12.84 6.80
N VAL A 251 1.31 12.18 5.68
CA VAL A 251 0.46 12.69 4.60
C VAL A 251 -0.68 11.72 4.37
N PHE A 252 -1.90 12.21 4.51
CA PHE A 252 -3.04 11.61 3.81
C PHE A 252 -3.04 12.15 2.40
N ASP A 253 -2.90 11.26 1.42
CA ASP A 253 -3.02 11.66 0.02
C ASP A 253 -4.48 11.55 -0.44
N THR A 254 -4.82 12.29 -1.49
CA THR A 254 -6.21 12.35 -1.96
C THR A 254 -6.31 12.84 -3.40
N GLY A 255 -7.37 12.48 -4.11
CA GLY A 255 -7.70 13.13 -5.39
C GLY A 255 -8.15 14.58 -5.21
N ALA A 256 -7.96 15.41 -6.24
CA ALA A 256 -8.32 16.84 -6.23
C ALA A 256 -9.82 17.11 -6.00
N ALA A 257 -10.69 16.16 -6.32
CA ALA A 257 -12.14 16.30 -6.15
C ALA A 257 -12.49 16.59 -4.68
N HIS A 258 -13.25 17.66 -4.44
CA HIS A 258 -13.72 18.08 -3.10
C HIS A 258 -12.60 18.27 -2.06
N TYR A 259 -11.38 18.62 -2.49
CA TYR A 259 -10.23 18.78 -1.59
C TYR A 259 -10.51 19.72 -0.39
N PRO A 260 -11.04 20.94 -0.56
CA PRO A 260 -11.27 21.84 0.58
C PRO A 260 -12.22 21.26 1.63
N HIS A 261 -13.26 20.56 1.18
CA HIS A 261 -14.22 19.91 2.07
C HIS A 261 -13.58 18.75 2.85
N LYS A 262 -12.79 17.90 2.16
CA LYS A 262 -12.06 16.81 2.81
C LYS A 262 -11.07 17.35 3.86
N LEU A 263 -10.34 18.42 3.54
CA LEU A 263 -9.43 19.06 4.49
C LEU A 263 -10.18 19.52 5.75
N GLN A 264 -11.33 20.18 5.58
CA GLN A 264 -12.15 20.65 6.70
C GLN A 264 -12.64 19.48 7.57
N GLN A 265 -13.08 18.37 6.97
CA GLN A 265 -13.49 17.17 7.71
C GLN A 265 -12.33 16.57 8.52
N TYR A 266 -11.13 16.46 7.94
CA TYR A 266 -9.94 16.04 8.66
C TYR A 266 -9.61 16.97 9.83
N GLN A 267 -9.66 18.29 9.62
CA GLN A 267 -9.38 19.27 10.67
C GLN A 267 -10.38 19.19 11.84
N GLN A 268 -11.68 19.01 11.54
CA GLN A 268 -12.71 18.84 12.56
C GLN A 268 -12.53 17.54 13.36
N ALA A 269 -12.27 16.44 12.67
CA ALA A 269 -11.98 15.15 13.31
C ALA A 269 -10.68 15.19 14.13
N PHE A 270 -9.66 15.90 13.65
CA PHE A 270 -8.41 16.10 14.38
C PHE A 270 -8.67 16.88 15.68
N ALA A 271 -9.37 18.02 15.59
CA ALA A 271 -9.66 18.87 16.74
C ALA A 271 -10.46 18.15 17.83
N SER A 272 -11.34 17.19 17.47
CA SER A 272 -12.13 16.44 18.46
C SER A 272 -11.37 15.31 19.15
N MET A 273 -10.29 14.78 18.56
CA MET A 273 -9.57 13.59 19.06
C MET A 273 -8.13 13.84 19.51
N MET A 274 -7.48 14.87 18.97
CA MET A 274 -6.04 15.14 19.11
C MET A 274 -5.71 16.62 19.36
N GLY A 275 -6.71 17.51 19.21
CA GLY A 275 -6.59 18.93 19.49
C GLY A 275 -6.52 19.29 20.96
#